data_AF-A0A944RK96-F1
#
_entry.id   AF-A0A944RK96-F1
#
_cell.length_a   1.000
_cell.length_b   1.000
_cell.length_c   1.000
_cell.angle_alpha   90.00
_cell.angle_beta   90.00
_cell.angle_gamma   90.00
#
_symmetry.space_group_name_H-M   'P 1'
#
loop_
_entity.id
_entity.type
_entity.pdbx_description
1 polymer ?
#
loop_
_entity_poly.entity_id
_entity_poly.type
_entity_poly.pdbx_seq_one_letter_code
_entity_poly.pdbx_strand_id
1 'polypeptide(L)'
;ADSPVTWAKDAEQRLDRVPEGFMRDMTRQRVEIFARNNGVDTITPDLIEEKYGEWGKGSTKQNQQLEWNDAAMERISKIPDFIRGMVMLEIERCAKETGSDTVTGEHIDAASGSWEKMGGFHSESDSGQYKK
;
A
#
# COMPACT_ATOMS: atom_id res chain seq x y z
N ALA A 1 -12.93 1.95 -25.33
CA ALA A 1 -12.75 3.24 -24.63
C ALA A 1 -12.65 2.89 -23.16
N ASP A 2 -11.48 3.10 -22.56
CA ASP A 2 -11.28 2.84 -21.14
C ASP A 2 -11.92 4.01 -20.39
N SER A 3 -13.19 3.86 -19.99
CA SER A 3 -13.92 4.95 -19.35
C SER A 3 -13.21 5.34 -18.05
N PRO A 4 -12.93 6.64 -17.82
CA PRO A 4 -12.36 7.09 -16.57
C PRO A 4 -13.37 6.82 -15.45
N VAL A 5 -12.90 6.18 -14.37
CA VAL A 5 -13.73 5.95 -13.18
C VAL A 5 -13.94 7.31 -12.52
N THR A 6 -15.19 7.66 -12.22
CA THR A 6 -15.52 8.94 -11.59
C THR A 6 -15.35 8.83 -10.08
N TRP A 7 -14.64 9.77 -9.45
CA TRP A 7 -14.52 9.81 -8.00
C TRP A 7 -15.57 10.74 -7.40
N ALA A 8 -16.30 10.25 -6.39
CA ALA A 8 -17.12 11.11 -5.56
C ALA A 8 -16.23 12.00 -4.68
N LYS A 9 -16.68 13.22 -4.42
CA LYS A 9 -15.94 14.21 -3.61
C LYS A 9 -15.52 13.65 -2.25
N ASP A 10 -16.42 12.93 -1.58
CA ASP A 10 -16.15 12.28 -0.29
C ASP A 10 -15.09 11.18 -0.40
N ALA A 11 -15.07 10.43 -1.49
CA ALA A 11 -14.05 9.40 -1.72
C ALA A 11 -12.67 10.04 -1.99
N GLU A 12 -12.62 11.15 -2.72
CA GLU A 12 -11.38 11.91 -2.90
C GLU A 12 -10.85 12.46 -1.58
N GLN A 13 -11.72 12.89 -0.67
CA GLN A 13 -11.30 13.32 0.67
C GLN A 13 -10.70 12.17 1.48
N ARG A 14 -11.17 10.93 1.32
CA ARG A 14 -10.55 9.77 1.97
C ARG A 14 -9.18 9.48 1.38
N LEU A 15 -9.04 9.58 0.06
CA LEU A 15 -7.77 9.43 -0.64
C LEU A 15 -6.76 10.53 -0.25
N ASP A 16 -7.20 11.76 0.00
CA ASP A 16 -6.32 12.87 0.40
C ASP A 16 -5.66 12.65 1.77
N ARG A 17 -6.24 11.79 2.62
CA ARG A 17 -5.60 11.37 3.89
C ARG A 17 -4.36 10.51 3.67
N VAL A 18 -4.20 9.94 2.47
CA VAL A 18 -2.97 9.25 2.07
C VAL A 18 -1.94 10.32 1.68
N PRO A 19 -0.69 10.22 2.17
CA PRO A 19 0.36 11.16 1.82
C PRO A 19 0.48 11.35 0.30
N GLU A 20 0.62 12.60 -0.11
CA GLU A 20 0.82 12.97 -1.51
C GLU A 20 2.08 12.31 -2.11
N GLY A 21 2.09 12.22 -3.43
CA GLY A 21 3.10 11.48 -4.19
C GLY A 21 2.65 10.07 -4.55
N PHE A 22 3.61 9.16 -4.66
CA PHE A 22 3.38 7.82 -5.20
C PHE A 22 2.33 7.00 -4.41
N MET A 23 2.33 7.07 -3.08
CA MET A 23 1.37 6.31 -2.25
C MET A 23 -0.09 6.68 -2.56
N ARG A 24 -0.38 7.97 -2.76
CA ARG A 24 -1.72 8.44 -3.12
C ARG A 24 -2.11 8.00 -4.52
N ASP A 25 -1.20 8.16 -5.49
CA ASP A 25 -1.46 7.77 -6.88
C ASP A 25 -1.73 6.25 -6.99
N MET A 26 -0.89 5.45 -6.32
CA MET A 26 -1.07 4.01 -6.23
C MET A 26 -2.39 3.63 -5.54
N THR A 27 -2.74 4.31 -4.44
CA THR A 27 -4.00 4.05 -3.73
C THR A 27 -5.19 4.36 -4.64
N ARG A 28 -5.13 5.47 -5.39
CA ARG A 28 -6.13 5.83 -6.39
C ARG A 28 -6.30 4.73 -7.43
N GLN A 29 -5.21 4.34 -8.10
CA GLN A 29 -5.23 3.30 -9.12
C GLN A 29 -5.83 1.98 -8.62
N ARG A 30 -5.49 1.55 -7.40
CA ARG A 30 -6.02 0.32 -6.82
C ARG A 30 -7.52 0.35 -6.56
N VAL A 31 -8.02 1.50 -6.10
CA VAL A 31 -9.47 1.70 -5.90
C VAL A 31 -10.18 1.77 -7.25
N GLU A 32 -9.57 2.38 -8.27
CA GLU A 32 -10.10 2.40 -9.64
C GLU A 32 -10.16 1.01 -10.27
N ILE A 33 -9.10 0.21 -10.14
CA ILE A 33 -9.09 -1.20 -10.58
C ILE A 33 -10.17 -2.00 -9.84
N PHE A 34 -10.30 -1.78 -8.53
CA PHE A 34 -11.33 -2.45 -7.74
C PHE A 34 -12.74 -2.06 -8.22
N ALA A 35 -13.00 -0.78 -8.44
CA ALA A 35 -14.27 -0.30 -8.97
C ALA A 35 -14.58 -0.94 -10.33
N ARG A 36 -13.61 -0.93 -11.25
CA ARG A 36 -13.73 -1.61 -12.56
C ARG A 36 -14.01 -3.10 -12.44
N ASN A 37 -13.31 -3.80 -11.56
CA ASN A 37 -13.53 -5.24 -11.33
C ASN A 37 -14.92 -5.54 -10.75
N ASN A 38 -15.49 -4.61 -9.99
CA ASN A 38 -16.85 -4.70 -9.47
C ASN A 38 -17.91 -4.17 -10.46
N GLY A 39 -17.51 -3.71 -11.65
CA GLY A 39 -18.41 -3.11 -12.63
C GLY A 39 -18.99 -1.77 -12.18
N VAL A 40 -18.26 -1.04 -11.34
CA VAL A 40 -18.65 0.26 -10.79
C VAL A 40 -17.86 1.36 -11.49
N ASP A 41 -18.57 2.27 -12.16
CA ASP A 41 -17.97 3.41 -12.85
C ASP A 41 -17.78 4.64 -11.95
N THR A 42 -18.34 4.64 -10.73
CA THR A 42 -18.24 5.75 -9.77
C THR A 42 -17.78 5.26 -8.40
N ILE A 43 -16.60 5.71 -7.96
CA ILE A 43 -16.06 5.42 -6.63
C ILE A 43 -16.77 6.30 -5.61
N THR A 44 -17.68 5.67 -4.87
CA THR A 44 -18.40 6.26 -3.75
C THR A 44 -17.60 6.14 -2.45
N PRO A 45 -17.94 6.91 -1.40
CA PRO A 45 -17.37 6.73 -0.06
C PRO A 45 -17.53 5.28 0.44
N ASP A 46 -18.67 4.63 0.22
CA ASP A 46 -18.87 3.23 0.58
C ASP A 46 -17.87 2.28 -0.12
N LEU A 47 -17.63 2.47 -1.42
CA LEU A 47 -16.73 1.59 -2.19
C LEU A 47 -15.27 1.73 -1.73
N ILE A 48 -14.81 2.96 -1.46
CA ILE A 48 -13.48 3.17 -0.91
C ILE A 48 -13.37 2.66 0.53
N GLU A 49 -14.42 2.81 1.33
CA GLU A 49 -14.46 2.27 2.70
C GLU A 49 -14.48 0.75 2.71
N GLU A 50 -15.19 0.11 1.79
CA GLU A 50 -15.14 -1.34 1.58
C GLU A 50 -13.72 -1.76 1.21
N LYS A 51 -13.09 -1.08 0.24
CA LYS A 51 -11.73 -1.39 -0.17
C LYS A 51 -10.71 -1.19 0.95
N TYR A 52 -10.85 -0.12 1.73
CA TYR A 52 -10.01 0.14 2.90
C TYR A 52 -10.28 -0.88 4.01
N GLY A 53 -11.52 -1.34 4.17
CA GLY A 53 -11.88 -2.42 5.09
C GLY A 53 -11.22 -3.74 4.70
N GLU A 54 -11.23 -4.10 3.41
CA GLU A 54 -10.53 -5.27 2.87
C GLU A 54 -9.02 -5.22 3.15
N TRP A 55 -8.39 -4.07 2.88
CA TRP A 55 -6.98 -3.86 3.19
C TRP A 55 -6.71 -3.85 4.69
N GLY A 56 -7.59 -3.24 5.48
CA GLY A 56 -7.51 -3.21 6.94
C GLY A 56 -7.59 -4.61 7.55
N LYS A 57 -8.46 -5.49 7.03
CA LYS A 57 -8.52 -6.91 7.42
C LYS A 57 -7.23 -7.67 7.07
N GLY A 58 -6.61 -7.36 5.93
CA GLY A 58 -5.29 -7.91 5.59
C GLY A 58 -4.20 -7.36 6.51
N SER A 59 -4.16 -6.05 6.70
CA SER A 59 -3.27 -5.29 7.58
C SER A 59 -3.29 -5.82 9.02
N THR A 60 -4.48 -6.08 9.58
CA THR A 60 -4.62 -6.65 10.94
C THR A 60 -4.25 -8.11 11.05
N LYS A 61 -4.23 -8.87 9.94
CA LYS A 61 -3.74 -10.25 9.92
C LYS A 61 -2.21 -10.32 9.86
N GLN A 62 -1.56 -9.26 9.38
CA GLN A 62 -0.11 -9.21 9.35
C GLN A 62 0.43 -8.88 10.73
N ASN A 63 1.25 -9.78 11.25
CA ASN A 63 2.02 -9.54 12.46
C ASN A 63 3.45 -9.21 12.07
N GLN A 64 4.02 -8.19 12.72
CA GLN A 64 5.43 -7.84 12.59
C GLN A 64 6.28 -9.10 12.81
N GLN A 65 7.09 -9.45 11.82
CA GLN A 65 7.95 -10.64 11.81
C GLN A 65 9.42 -10.32 12.07
N LEU A 66 9.87 -9.10 11.80
CA LEU A 66 11.24 -8.63 12.02
C LEU A 66 11.27 -7.54 13.10
N GLU A 67 12.46 -7.25 13.62
CA GLU A 67 12.64 -6.07 14.47
C GLU A 67 12.66 -4.80 13.62
N TRP A 68 12.03 -3.72 14.08
CA TRP A 68 12.03 -2.43 13.40
C TRP A 68 12.74 -1.41 14.26
N ASN A 69 13.66 -0.65 13.68
CA ASN A 69 14.29 0.45 14.41
C ASN A 69 13.32 1.64 14.58
N ASP A 70 13.62 2.52 15.54
CA ASP A 70 12.78 3.68 15.85
C ASP A 70 12.51 4.56 14.61
N ALA A 71 13.51 4.76 13.75
CA ALA A 71 13.37 5.56 12.54
C ALA A 71 12.37 4.96 11.54
N ALA A 72 12.37 3.63 11.38
CA ALA A 72 11.45 2.92 10.52
C ALA A 72 10.03 2.93 11.10
N MET A 73 9.91 2.69 12.40
CA MET A 73 8.64 2.76 13.13
C MET A 73 7.98 4.13 13.03
N GLU A 74 8.74 5.22 13.17
CA GLU A 74 8.20 6.58 13.06
C GLU A 74 7.63 6.83 11.66
N ARG A 75 8.30 6.37 10.62
CA ARG A 75 7.83 6.51 9.22
C ARG A 75 6.55 5.72 8.99
N ILE A 76 6.50 4.49 9.46
CA ILE A 76 5.32 3.63 9.31
C ILE A 76 4.12 4.11 10.12
N SER A 77 4.36 4.75 11.26
CA SER A 77 3.28 5.39 12.03
C SER A 77 2.59 6.53 11.28
N LYS A 78 3.24 7.15 10.29
CA LYS A 78 2.65 8.20 9.44
C LYS A 78 1.73 7.62 8.35
N ILE A 79 1.85 6.32 8.07
CA ILE A 79 1.00 5.63 7.10
C ILE A 79 -0.33 5.26 7.77
N PRO A 80 -1.47 5.46 7.09
CA PRO A 80 -2.79 5.09 7.62
C PRO A 80 -2.92 3.60 7.97
N ASP A 81 -3.60 3.29 9.07
CA ASP A 81 -3.73 1.93 9.64
C ASP A 81 -4.22 0.87 8.64
N PHE A 82 -5.14 1.25 7.74
CA PHE A 82 -5.76 0.32 6.80
C PHE A 82 -4.79 -0.20 5.72
N ILE A 83 -3.73 0.54 5.40
CA ILE A 83 -2.64 0.07 4.53
C ILE A 83 -1.34 -0.22 5.28
N ARG A 84 -1.20 0.25 6.52
CA ARG A 84 0.05 0.15 7.30
C ARG A 84 0.60 -1.27 7.38
N GLY A 85 -0.21 -2.25 7.76
CA GLY A 85 0.21 -3.64 7.91
C GLY A 85 0.56 -4.32 6.58
N MET A 86 -0.11 -3.93 5.48
CA MET A 86 0.33 -4.34 4.15
C MET A 86 1.72 -3.76 3.86
N VAL A 87 1.89 -2.44 4.01
CA VAL A 87 3.18 -1.76 3.77
C VAL A 87 4.30 -2.34 4.64
N MET A 88 4.03 -2.61 5.93
CA MET A 88 4.95 -3.30 6.82
C MET A 88 5.39 -4.65 6.26
N LEU A 89 4.46 -5.50 5.83
CA LEU A 89 4.77 -6.81 5.27
C LEU A 89 5.75 -6.73 4.10
N GLU A 90 5.54 -5.83 3.14
CA GLU A 90 6.42 -5.73 1.98
C GLU A 90 7.80 -5.14 2.34
N ILE A 91 7.87 -4.24 3.32
CA ILE A 91 9.16 -3.74 3.82
C ILE A 91 9.91 -4.85 4.57
N GLU A 92 9.21 -5.65 5.39
CA GLU A 92 9.81 -6.81 6.05
C GLU A 92 10.30 -7.84 5.03
N ARG A 93 9.54 -8.05 3.96
CA ARG A 93 9.95 -8.88 2.84
C ARG A 93 11.21 -8.34 2.17
N CYS A 94 11.24 -7.03 1.90
CA CYS A 94 12.42 -6.36 1.35
C CYS A 94 13.65 -6.61 2.24
N ALA A 95 13.53 -6.41 3.56
CA ALA A 95 14.60 -6.68 4.52
C ALA A 95 15.03 -8.16 4.53
N LYS A 96 14.08 -9.11 4.56
CA LYS A 96 14.41 -10.54 4.49
C LYS A 96 15.14 -10.92 3.21
N GLU A 97 14.73 -10.37 2.07
CA GLU A 97 15.32 -10.67 0.77
C GLU A 97 16.69 -10.01 0.57
N THR A 98 16.93 -8.85 1.18
CA THR A 98 18.26 -8.24 1.25
C THR A 98 19.17 -8.87 2.31
N GLY A 99 18.66 -9.82 3.11
CA GLY A 99 19.41 -10.53 4.14
C GLY A 99 19.57 -9.76 5.45
N SER A 100 18.64 -8.83 5.74
CA SER A 100 18.59 -8.06 6.97
C SER A 100 17.47 -8.56 7.90
N ASP A 101 17.81 -8.87 9.15
CA ASP A 101 16.86 -9.27 10.19
C ASP A 101 16.23 -8.06 10.92
N THR A 102 16.65 -6.84 10.59
CA THR A 102 16.12 -5.60 11.18
C THR A 102 15.70 -4.63 10.10
N VAL A 103 14.42 -4.24 10.12
CA VAL A 103 13.88 -3.20 9.24
C VAL A 103 14.41 -1.84 9.68
N THR A 104 14.95 -1.12 8.71
CA THR A 104 15.50 0.22 8.84
C THR A 104 14.83 1.16 7.85
N GLY A 105 15.01 2.48 8.02
CA GLY A 105 14.52 3.46 7.06
C GLY A 105 14.96 3.17 5.62
N GLU A 106 16.16 2.61 5.43
CA GLU A 106 16.71 2.27 4.11
C GLU A 106 15.87 1.21 3.38
N HIS A 107 15.31 0.24 4.13
CA HIS A 107 14.39 -0.75 3.58
C HIS A 107 13.05 -0.14 3.17
N ILE A 108 12.58 0.88 3.91
CA ILE A 108 11.37 1.63 3.54
C ILE A 108 11.60 2.37 2.22
N ASP A 109 12.72 3.10 2.12
CA ASP A 109 13.10 3.85 0.92
C ASP A 109 13.32 2.91 -0.29
N ALA A 110 13.95 1.76 -0.07
CA ALA A 110 14.16 0.74 -1.09
C ALA A 110 12.84 0.11 -1.57
N ALA A 111 11.95 -0.21 -0.63
CA ALA A 111 10.64 -0.78 -0.95
C ALA A 111 9.77 0.22 -1.71
N SER A 112 9.70 1.48 -1.24
CA SER A 112 8.95 2.54 -1.93
C SER A 112 9.49 2.83 -3.33
N GLY A 113 10.82 2.94 -3.48
CA GLY A 113 11.44 3.16 -4.79
C GLY A 113 11.27 1.98 -5.75
N SER A 114 11.14 0.77 -5.24
CA SER A 114 10.83 -0.43 -6.03
C SER A 114 9.39 -0.39 -6.55
N TRP A 115 8.42 -0.04 -5.68
CA TRP A 115 7.01 0.09 -6.07
C TRP A 115 6.81 1.20 -7.11
N GLU A 116 7.52 2.33 -6.98
CA GLU A 116 7.53 3.43 -7.95
C GLU A 116 7.98 2.97 -9.34
N LYS A 117 9.03 2.15 -9.41
CA LYS A 117 9.55 1.63 -10.69
C LYS A 117 8.64 0.58 -11.32
N MET A 118 7.96 -0.22 -10.52
CA MET A 118 7.12 -1.33 -11.00
C MET A 118 5.65 -0.95 -11.19
N GLY A 119 5.23 0.24 -10.74
CA GLY A 119 3.86 0.73 -10.93
C GLY A 119 2.82 0.08 -10.00
N GLY A 120 3.23 -0.51 -8.87
CA GLY A 120 2.28 -1.01 -7.88
C GLY A 120 2.83 -1.96 -6.81
N PHE A 121 1.95 -2.29 -5.84
CA PHE A 121 2.19 -3.19 -4.72
C PHE A 121 1.83 -4.65 -5.08
N HIS A 122 2.79 -5.54 -5.29
CA HIS A 122 2.50 -6.93 -5.66
C HIS A 122 2.63 -7.88 -4.47
N SER A 123 1.58 -7.96 -3.65
CA SER A 123 1.45 -9.08 -2.72
C SER A 123 0.81 -10.26 -3.45
N GLU A 124 1.63 -11.25 -3.80
CA GLU A 124 1.42 -12.69 -3.54
C GLU A 124 2.19 -13.66 -4.47
N SER A 125 3.04 -13.22 -5.43
CA SER A 125 3.67 -14.22 -6.33
C SER A 125 5.11 -14.01 -6.81
N ASP A 126 5.81 -12.91 -6.49
CA ASP A 126 7.21 -12.76 -6.93
C ASP A 126 8.18 -12.91 -5.74
N SER A 127 8.78 -14.09 -5.60
CA SER A 127 9.74 -14.43 -4.53
C SER A 127 11.19 -14.04 -4.84
N GLY A 128 11.37 -12.96 -5.61
CA GLY A 128 12.69 -12.41 -5.96
C GLY A 128 12.71 -10.90 -6.21
N GLN A 129 11.65 -10.17 -5.85
CA GLN A 129 11.48 -8.75 -6.21
C GLN A 129 12.60 -7.85 -5.64
N TYR A 130 13.14 -8.21 -4.48
CA TYR A 130 14.19 -7.45 -3.80
C TYR A 130 15.55 -8.15 -3.79
N LYS A 131 15.66 -9.33 -4.42
CA LYS A 131 16.96 -9.99 -4.65
C LYS A 131 17.68 -9.30 -5.79
N LYS A 132 18.88 -8.79 -5.53
CA LYS A 132 19.80 -8.27 -6.54
C LYS A 132 20.47 -9.39 -7.32
#